data_AF-A0A2N2BV93-F1
#
_entry.id   AF-A0A2N2BV93-F1
#
_cell.length_a   1.000
_cell.length_b   1.000
_cell.length_c   1.000
_cell.angle_alpha   90.00
_cell.angle_beta   90.00
_cell.angle_gamma   90.00
#
_symmetry.space_group_name_H-M   'P 1'
#
loop_
_entity.id
_entity.type
_entity.pdbx_description
1 polymer ?
#
loop_
_entity_poly.entity_id
_entity_poly.type
_entity_poly.pdbx_seq_one_letter_code
_entity_poly.pdbx_strand_id
1 'polypeptide(L)'
;MYGHFNNLTTPEVDKITMSTAKIIEDNYDGVAVPIPCDAPYEYWNSQKMEGRGLISMRHAAVNAGIGTLGKNTLLINEKYGNRLTIGVMSADSDQGDEK
;
A
#
# COMPACT_ATOMS: atom_id res chain seq x y z
N MET A 1 18.50 -4.49 11.57
CA MET A 1 18.73 -4.16 10.14
C MET A 1 17.41 -3.76 9.46
N TYR A 2 16.39 -4.63 9.43
CA TYR A 2 15.06 -4.30 8.86
C TYR A 2 14.41 -3.04 9.46
N GLY A 3 14.31 -2.94 10.79
CA GLY A 3 13.72 -1.74 11.43
C GLY A 3 14.44 -0.43 11.11
N HIS A 4 15.76 -0.46 10.87
CA HIS A 4 16.52 0.74 10.52
C HIS A 4 16.14 1.26 9.12
N PHE A 5 16.03 0.37 8.13
CA PHE A 5 15.63 0.75 6.77
C PHE A 5 14.14 1.06 6.68
N ASN A 6 13.28 0.36 7.42
CA ASN A 6 11.85 0.70 7.51
C ASN A 6 11.66 2.14 8.03
N ASN A 7 12.39 2.54 9.09
CA ASN A 7 12.33 3.90 9.62
C ASN A 7 12.77 4.98 8.60
N LEU A 8 13.46 4.60 7.52
CA LEU A 8 13.83 5.51 6.43
C LEU A 8 12.80 5.46 5.29
N THR A 9 12.38 4.28 4.85
CA THR A 9 11.55 4.14 3.65
C THR A 9 10.06 4.31 3.91
N THR A 10 9.56 3.85 5.06
CA THR A 10 8.12 3.89 5.41
C THR A 10 7.62 5.34 5.44
N PRO A 11 8.30 6.31 6.12
CA PRO A 11 7.84 7.70 6.12
C PRO A 11 7.87 8.34 4.73
N GLU A 12 8.85 8.00 3.89
CA GLU A 12 8.97 8.56 2.55
C GLU A 12 7.85 8.06 1.64
N VAL A 13 7.54 6.77 1.72
CA VAL A 13 6.42 6.19 0.99
C VAL A 13 5.10 6.81 1.47
N ASP A 14 4.86 6.91 2.77
CA ASP A 14 3.63 7.52 3.31
C ASP A 14 3.47 9.00 2.88
N LYS A 15 4.56 9.77 2.86
CA LYS A 15 4.55 11.14 2.33
C LYS A 15 4.15 11.19 0.87
N ILE A 16 4.68 10.27 0.05
CA ILE A 16 4.33 10.17 -1.37
C ILE A 16 2.85 9.85 -1.53
N THR A 17 2.33 8.86 -0.80
CA THR A 17 0.90 8.49 -0.88
C THR A 17 0.01 9.64 -0.43
N MET A 18 0.34 10.32 0.67
CA MET A 18 -0.42 11.46 1.16
C MET A 18 -0.40 12.65 0.17
N SER A 19 0.77 12.94 -0.42
CA SER A 19 0.89 14.01 -1.41
C SER A 19 0.11 13.68 -2.68
N THR A 20 0.14 12.42 -3.12
CA THR A 20 -0.63 11.96 -4.27
C THR A 20 -2.14 12.05 -4.02
N ALA A 21 -2.60 11.63 -2.84
CA ALA A 21 -4.01 11.74 -2.45
C ALA A 21 -4.49 13.20 -2.50
N LYS A 22 -3.71 14.12 -1.92
CA LYS A 22 -4.01 15.55 -1.99
C LYS A 22 -4.07 16.10 -3.42
N ILE A 23 -3.16 15.66 -4.30
CA ILE A 23 -3.18 16.07 -5.71
C ILE A 23 -4.48 15.63 -6.39
N ILE A 24 -4.98 14.43 -6.06
CA ILE A 24 -6.26 13.92 -6.59
C ILE A 24 -7.42 14.77 -6.10
N GLU A 25 -7.49 15.03 -4.81
CA GLU A 25 -8.53 15.85 -4.19
C GLU A 25 -8.53 17.29 -4.75
N ASP A 26 -7.36 17.90 -4.89
CA ASP A 26 -7.24 19.30 -5.31
C ASP A 26 -7.50 19.51 -6.81
N ASN A 27 -7.22 18.52 -7.68
CA ASN A 27 -7.19 18.73 -9.13
C ASN A 27 -8.17 17.86 -9.94
N TYR A 28 -8.74 16.81 -9.36
CA TYR A 28 -9.50 15.80 -10.11
C TYR A 28 -10.89 15.51 -9.54
N ASP A 29 -11.36 16.31 -8.56
CA ASP A 29 -12.66 16.14 -7.88
C ASP A 29 -12.90 14.71 -7.36
N GLY A 30 -11.80 14.00 -7.08
CA GLY A 30 -11.80 12.62 -6.59
C GLY A 30 -11.53 12.58 -5.10
N VAL A 31 -12.02 11.53 -4.44
CA VAL A 31 -11.73 11.28 -3.02
C VAL A 31 -10.60 10.28 -2.92
N ALA A 32 -9.49 10.64 -2.28
CA ALA A 32 -8.34 9.75 -2.14
C ALA A 32 -7.92 9.59 -0.68
N VAL A 33 -7.83 8.35 -0.22
CA VAL A 33 -7.47 8.01 1.17
C VAL A 33 -6.14 7.24 1.17
N PRO A 34 -5.04 7.83 1.66
CA PRO A 34 -3.78 7.12 1.81
C PRO A 34 -3.88 6.09 2.95
N ILE A 35 -3.28 4.92 2.73
CA ILE A 35 -3.23 3.82 3.71
C ILE A 35 -1.80 3.76 4.28
N PRO A 36 -1.61 3.90 5.61
CA PRO A 36 -0.28 3.85 6.20
C PRO A 36 0.41 2.51 5.94
N CYS A 37 1.64 2.56 5.44
CA CYS A 37 2.33 1.36 4.95
C CYS A 37 2.87 0.43 6.05
N ASP A 38 2.97 0.89 7.30
CA ASP A 38 3.39 0.11 8.47
C ASP A 38 2.51 0.42 9.71
N ALA A 39 1.20 0.58 9.51
CA ALA A 39 0.26 0.73 10.62
C ALA A 39 0.17 -0.56 11.47
N PRO A 40 -0.04 -0.43 12.80
CA PRO A 40 -0.30 -1.59 13.64
C PRO A 40 -1.57 -2.31 13.16
N TYR A 41 -1.63 -3.62 13.43
CA TYR A 41 -2.83 -4.41 13.13
C TYR A 41 -4.06 -3.78 13.79
N GLU A 42 -5.05 -3.42 12.98
CA GLU A 42 -6.31 -2.85 13.47
C GLU A 42 -7.16 -3.92 14.16
N TYR A 43 -7.00 -5.18 13.76
CA TYR A 43 -7.78 -6.29 14.27
C TYR A 43 -6.90 -7.51 14.56
N TRP A 44 -7.08 -8.09 15.74
CA TRP A 44 -6.46 -9.36 16.10
C TRP A 44 -7.48 -10.49 16.08
N ASN A 45 -7.26 -11.50 15.23
CA ASN A 45 -8.06 -12.72 15.23
C ASN A 45 -7.40 -13.75 16.15
N SER A 46 -7.97 -13.93 17.35
CA SER A 46 -7.44 -14.87 18.34
C SER A 46 -7.54 -16.35 17.94
N GLN A 47 -8.57 -16.74 17.17
CA GLN A 47 -8.77 -18.12 16.72
C GLN A 47 -7.74 -18.54 15.66
N LYS A 48 -7.37 -17.60 14.78
CA LYS A 48 -6.38 -17.83 13.72
C LYS A 48 -4.96 -17.36 14.08
N MET A 49 -4.82 -16.71 15.24
CA MET A 49 -3.57 -16.07 15.71
C MET A 49 -2.95 -15.14 14.65
N GLU A 50 -3.79 -14.35 13.97
CA GLU A 50 -3.36 -13.44 12.92
C GLU A 50 -3.83 -12.01 13.20
N GLY A 51 -2.91 -11.05 13.00
CA GLY A 51 -3.24 -9.65 12.91
C GLY A 51 -3.71 -9.31 11.49
N ARG A 52 -4.77 -8.52 11.36
CA ARG A 52 -5.28 -8.04 10.08
C ARG A 52 -5.19 -6.51 10.05
N GLY A 53 -4.63 -6.01 8.94
CA GLY A 53 -4.72 -4.60 8.57
C GLY A 53 -5.87 -4.38 7.59
N LEU A 54 -6.11 -3.12 7.21
CA LEU A 54 -7.16 -2.70 6.27
C LEU A 54 -7.10 -3.47 4.93
N ILE A 55 -5.91 -3.57 4.35
CA ILE A 55 -5.68 -4.24 3.07
C ILE A 55 -4.33 -4.95 3.07
N SER A 56 -4.22 -6.02 2.29
CA SER A 56 -2.92 -6.63 2.01
C SER A 56 -2.18 -5.84 0.94
N MET A 57 -1.23 -5.00 1.35
CA MET A 57 -0.43 -4.20 0.42
C MET A 57 0.37 -5.05 -0.57
N ARG A 58 0.80 -6.25 -0.17
CA ARG A 58 1.50 -7.17 -1.07
C ARG A 58 0.59 -7.64 -2.20
N HIS A 59 -0.66 -8.01 -1.91
CA HIS A 59 -1.61 -8.41 -2.95
C HIS A 59 -2.03 -7.21 -3.81
N ALA A 60 -2.20 -6.03 -3.21
CA ALA A 60 -2.44 -4.80 -3.97
C ALA A 60 -1.30 -4.52 -4.96
N ALA A 61 -0.04 -4.67 -4.54
CA ALA A 61 1.13 -4.52 -5.40
C ALA A 61 1.16 -5.54 -6.55
N VAL A 62 0.79 -6.80 -6.30
CA VAL A 62 0.66 -7.81 -7.36
C VAL A 62 -0.42 -7.42 -8.37
N ASN A 63 -1.60 -7.02 -7.88
CA ASN A 63 -2.71 -6.61 -8.74
C ASN A 63 -2.39 -5.35 -9.57
N ALA A 64 -1.52 -4.47 -9.04
CA ALA A 64 -1.01 -3.29 -9.73
C ALA A 64 0.18 -3.60 -10.68
N GLY A 65 0.61 -4.86 -10.82
CA GLY A 65 1.71 -5.25 -11.70
C GLY A 65 3.11 -4.90 -11.18
N ILE A 66 3.26 -4.56 -9.89
CA ILE A 66 4.54 -4.21 -9.28
C ILE A 66 5.45 -5.43 -9.11
N GLY A 67 4.89 -6.64 -9.03
CA GLY A 67 5.66 -7.87 -8.89
C GLY A 67 4.78 -9.10 -8.68
N THR A 68 5.38 -10.18 -8.19
CA THR A 68 4.70 -11.44 -7.88
C THR A 68 5.02 -11.90 -6.45
N LEU A 69 4.18 -12.76 -5.87
CA LEU A 69 4.48 -13.40 -4.59
C LEU A 69 5.33 -14.66 -4.83
N GLY A 70 6.51 -14.69 -4.22
CA GLY A 70 7.34 -15.88 -4.19
C GLY A 70 6.73 -16.99 -3.32
N LYS A 71 7.33 -18.19 -3.36
CA LYS A 71 6.94 -19.31 -2.48
C LYS A 71 7.05 -18.98 -0.98
N ASN A 72 7.88 -18.00 -0.64
CA ASN A 72 8.06 -17.46 0.71
C ASN A 72 7.11 -16.29 1.04
N THR A 73 6.09 -16.05 0.20
CA THR A 73 5.09 -14.97 0.30
C THR A 73 5.65 -13.54 0.32
N LEU A 74 6.93 -13.37 0.00
CA LEU A 74 7.51 -12.05 -0.23
C LEU A 74 7.14 -11.57 -1.63
N LEU A 75 6.91 -10.25 -1.74
CA LEU A 75 6.77 -9.59 -3.03
C LEU A 75 8.15 -9.57 -3.72
N ILE A 76 8.20 -9.99 -4.98
CA ILE A 76 9.39 -10.01 -5.81
C ILE A 76 9.12 -9.17 -7.05
N ASN A 77 9.88 -8.10 -7.20
CA ASN A 77 9.92 -7.26 -8.40
C ASN A 77 11.10 -7.68 -9.29
N GLU A 78 10.91 -7.62 -10.61
CA GLU A 78 11.91 -8.02 -11.61
C GLU A 78 13.25 -7.28 -11.47
N LYS A 79 13.20 -5.97 -11.21
CA LYS A 79 14.39 -5.11 -11.16
C LYS A 79 14.99 -5.01 -9.75
N TYR A 80 14.14 -4.90 -8.73
CA TYR A 80 14.57 -4.56 -7.38
C TYR A 80 14.58 -5.76 -6.42
N GLY A 81 14.03 -6.91 -6.83
CA GLY A 81 13.87 -8.09 -5.99
C GLY A 81 12.82 -7.86 -4.90
N ASN A 82 13.10 -8.30 -3.67
CA ASN A 82 12.22 -8.19 -2.51
C ASN A 82 12.50 -6.98 -1.60
N ARG A 83 13.16 -5.94 -2.13
CA ARG A 83 13.64 -4.77 -1.36
C ARG A 83 12.71 -3.56 -1.40
N LEU A 84 11.51 -3.72 -1.94
CA LEU A 84 10.56 -2.62 -2.10
C LEU A 84 9.76 -2.38 -0.82
N THR A 85 9.64 -1.11 -0.46
CA THR A 85 8.63 -0.61 0.49
C THR A 85 7.45 -0.12 -0.33
N ILE A 86 6.25 -0.59 0.00
CA ILE A 86 5.05 -0.38 -0.80
C ILE A 86 4.11 0.57 -0.06
N GLY A 87 3.63 1.60 -0.75
CA GLY A 87 2.55 2.46 -0.28
C GLY A 87 1.29 2.18 -1.08
N VAL A 88 0.14 2.31 -0.43
CA VAL A 88 -1.16 2.11 -1.06
C VAL A 88 -2.07 3.28 -0.70
N MET A 89 -2.84 3.76 -1.66
CA MET A 89 -3.97 4.64 -1.42
C MET A 89 -5.19 4.08 -2.14
N SER A 90 -6.37 4.35 -1.58
CA SER A 90 -7.63 4.16 -2.28
C SER A 90 -8.02 5.48 -2.93
N ALA A 91 -8.52 5.45 -4.16
CA ALA A 91 -9.12 6.61 -4.79
C ALA A 91 -10.49 6.20 -5.33
N ASP A 92 -11.48 7.05 -5.08
CA ASP A 92 -12.78 6.98 -5.71
C ASP A 92 -12.90 8.20 -6.62
N SER A 93 -13.16 7.94 -7.88
CA SER A 93 -13.42 8.97 -8.88
C SER A 93 -14.81 8.69 -9.40
N ASP A 94 -15.75 9.56 -9.07
CA ASP A 94 -17.11 9.57 -9.63
C ASP A 94 -17.03 10.06 -11.08
N GLN A 95 -16.27 9.34 -11.91
CA GLN A 95 -16.38 9.45 -13.35
C GLN A 95 -17.67 8.73 -13.69
N GLY A 96 -18.76 9.51 -13.79
CA GLY A 96 -20.02 9.01 -14.31
C GLY A 96 -19.74 8.18 -15.56
N ASP A 97 -20.17 6.92 -15.53
CA ASP A 97 -20.15 6.01 -16.68
C ASP A 97 -20.99 6.65 -17.80
N GLU A 98 -20.40 7.55 -18.59
CA GLU A 98 -20.95 7.94 -19.88
C GLU A 98 -20.83 6.72 -20.81
N LYS A 99 -21.90 5.91 -20.79
CA LYS A 99 -22.24 4.95 -21.84
C LYS A 99 -23.05 5.60 -22.95
#